data_AF-A0A2T3LDX0-F1
#
_entry.id   AF-A0A2T3LDX0-F1
#
_cell.length_a   1.000
_cell.length_b   1.000
_cell.length_c   1.000
_cell.angle_alpha   90.00
_cell.angle_beta   90.00
_cell.angle_gamma   90.00
#
_symmetry.space_group_name_H-M   'P 1'
#
loop_
_entity.id
_entity.type
_entity.pdbx_description
1 polymer ?
#
loop_
_entity_poly.entity_id
_entity_poly.type
_entity_poly.pdbx_seq_one_letter_code
_entity_poly.pdbx_strand_id
1 'polypeptide(L)'
;MLSLAFWWGNTRQTLGGEGEAYSAFIVETLKPYIDQHYRTLHQREYNTIAGSSMGGLISLYIALRYQSVFGCAGVFSPAFWFAEADMSDCIQATPITAPINVYMDIGTNETSDHTLRGFPNLYLNGAKRFHHQLQEKDKKISCKLLIEEDAVHSESSWARRFPAMIEQLYCR
;
A
#
# COMPACT_ATOMS: atom_id res chain seq x y z
N MET A 1 8.63 12.68 9.04
CA MET A 1 8.00 12.05 10.22
C MET A 1 6.58 11.71 9.84
N LEU A 2 6.23 10.44 9.74
CA LEU A 2 4.83 10.03 9.88
C LEU A 2 4.43 10.21 11.36
N SER A 3 4.28 11.47 11.79
CA SER A 3 3.68 11.79 13.09
C SER A 3 2.22 12.16 12.82
N LEU A 4 1.35 11.16 12.93
CA LEU A 4 -0.09 11.36 12.82
C LEU A 4 -0.58 12.14 14.05
N ALA A 5 -1.14 13.33 13.83
CA ALA A 5 -1.80 14.09 14.87
C ALA A 5 -3.30 13.81 14.82
N PHE A 6 -3.85 13.24 15.90
CA PHE A 6 -5.29 13.01 16.06
C PHE A 6 -5.94 14.07 16.95
N TRP A 7 -7.22 14.33 16.68
CA TRP A 7 -8.09 15.11 17.55
C TRP A 7 -9.14 14.18 18.16
N TRP A 8 -9.05 13.96 19.47
CA TRP A 8 -10.10 13.33 20.27
C TRP A 8 -10.50 14.33 21.36
N GLY A 9 -11.63 15.00 21.20
CA GLY A 9 -11.95 16.20 21.98
C GLY A 9 -10.94 17.34 21.74
N ASN A 10 -10.60 18.10 22.79
CA ASN A 10 -9.71 19.28 22.71
C ASN A 10 -8.21 18.98 22.93
N THR A 11 -7.78 17.72 22.82
CA THR A 11 -6.37 17.32 23.05
C THR A 11 -5.72 16.72 21.81
N ARG A 12 -4.58 17.30 21.41
CA ARG A 12 -3.69 16.77 20.37
C ARG A 12 -2.85 15.63 20.96
N GLN A 13 -3.15 14.40 20.60
CA GLN A 13 -2.30 13.24 20.93
C GLN A 13 -1.53 12.81 19.67
N THR A 14 -0.21 12.62 19.80
CA THR A 14 0.60 11.85 18.85
C THR A 14 0.41 10.36 19.15
N LEU A 15 -0.68 9.78 18.68
CA LEU A 15 -0.84 8.33 18.65
C LEU A 15 -0.06 7.82 17.44
N GLY A 16 1.21 7.46 17.67
CA GLY A 16 2.09 6.89 16.66
C GLY A 16 1.74 5.43 16.34
N GLY A 17 2.06 5.00 15.12
CA GLY A 17 1.93 3.61 14.65
C GLY A 17 3.26 2.96 14.29
N GLU A 18 4.39 3.57 14.66
CA GLU A 18 5.76 3.07 14.45
C GLU A 18 6.06 2.55 13.03
N GLY A 19 5.36 3.07 12.01
CA GLY A 19 5.45 2.57 10.64
C GLY A 19 6.87 2.62 10.06
N GLU A 20 7.68 3.60 10.46
CA GLU A 20 9.10 3.68 10.10
C GLU A 20 9.90 2.54 10.74
N ALA A 21 9.70 2.24 12.03
CA ALA A 21 10.39 1.14 12.71
C ALA A 21 9.97 -0.22 12.15
N TYR A 22 8.67 -0.41 11.86
CA TYR A 22 8.18 -1.59 11.16
C TYR A 22 8.82 -1.74 9.78
N SER A 23 8.89 -0.65 9.01
CA SER A 23 9.50 -0.66 7.68
C SER A 23 10.99 -1.00 7.74
N ALA A 24 11.72 -0.42 8.69
CA ALA A 24 13.13 -0.71 8.93
C ALA A 24 13.33 -2.18 9.33
N PHE A 25 12.50 -2.72 10.23
CA PHE A 25 12.55 -4.14 10.58
C PHE A 25 12.37 -5.04 9.34
N ILE A 26 11.38 -4.76 8.49
CA ILE A 26 11.14 -5.55 7.28
C ILE A 26 12.35 -5.52 6.35
N VAL A 27 12.92 -4.33 6.12
CA VAL A 27 13.97 -4.10 5.12
C VAL A 27 15.36 -4.51 5.62
N GLU A 28 15.68 -4.20 6.86
CA GLU A 28 17.03 -4.31 7.42
C GLU A 28 17.21 -5.59 8.23
N THR A 29 16.12 -6.24 8.66
CA THR A 29 16.16 -7.47 9.46
C THR A 29 15.49 -8.65 8.76
N LEU A 30 14.19 -8.56 8.47
CA LEU A 30 13.43 -9.72 7.98
C LEU A 30 13.85 -10.13 6.57
N LYS A 31 13.91 -9.19 5.62
CA LYS A 31 14.27 -9.52 4.23
C LYS A 31 15.69 -10.09 4.12
N PRO A 32 16.73 -9.52 4.75
CA PRO A 32 18.07 -10.13 4.77
C PRO A 32 18.08 -11.52 5.40
N TYR A 33 17.33 -11.73 6.49
CA TYR A 33 17.21 -13.06 7.09
C TYR A 33 16.62 -14.06 6.10
N ILE A 34 15.53 -13.72 5.41
CA ILE A 34 14.91 -14.59 4.40
C ILE A 34 15.89 -14.91 3.25
N ASP A 35 16.59 -13.90 2.73
CA ASP A 35 17.55 -14.08 1.64
C ASP A 35 18.75 -14.96 2.02
N GLN A 36 19.17 -14.92 3.29
CA GLN A 36 20.25 -15.77 3.78
C GLN A 36 19.83 -17.23 3.99
N HIS A 37 18.57 -17.47 4.36
CA HIS A 37 18.09 -18.78 4.79
C HIS A 37 17.31 -19.56 3.71
N TYR A 38 16.91 -18.89 2.63
CA TYR A 38 16.15 -19.49 1.55
C TYR A 38 16.75 -19.14 0.19
N ARG A 39 16.53 -20.00 -0.82
CA ARG A 39 16.96 -19.73 -2.20
C ARG A 39 16.01 -18.73 -2.87
N THR A 40 16.27 -17.45 -2.66
CA THR A 40 15.48 -16.35 -3.25
C THR A 40 16.21 -15.71 -4.44
N LEU A 41 15.48 -14.94 -5.23
CA LEU A 41 16.07 -13.99 -6.18
C LEU A 41 16.16 -12.64 -5.46
N HIS A 42 17.37 -12.14 -5.24
CA HIS A 42 17.57 -10.95 -4.40
C HIS A 42 17.20 -9.64 -5.11
N GLN A 43 17.19 -9.63 -6.44
CA GLN A 43 16.97 -8.44 -7.23
C GLN A 43 15.57 -7.87 -6.96
N ARG A 44 15.48 -6.55 -6.87
CA ARG A 44 14.28 -5.82 -6.44
C ARG A 44 13.05 -6.15 -7.27
N GLU A 45 13.20 -6.39 -8.57
CA GLU A 45 12.12 -6.75 -9.49
C GLU A 45 11.42 -8.07 -9.11
N TYR A 46 12.09 -8.92 -8.33
CA TYR A 46 11.52 -10.16 -7.81
C TYR A 46 10.91 -10.00 -6.41
N ASN A 47 11.19 -8.89 -5.72
CA ASN A 47 10.73 -8.63 -4.37
C ASN A 47 9.43 -7.81 -4.38
N THR A 48 8.33 -8.41 -3.92
CA THR A 48 7.06 -7.73 -3.68
C THR A 48 6.81 -7.57 -2.17
N ILE A 49 6.44 -6.36 -1.75
CA ILE A 49 5.80 -6.13 -0.44
C ILE A 49 4.30 -5.96 -0.66
N ALA A 50 3.48 -6.68 0.10
CA ALA A 50 2.03 -6.65 -0.10
C ALA A 50 1.26 -6.73 1.22
N GLY A 51 0.07 -6.14 1.22
CA GLY A 51 -0.82 -6.15 2.37
C GLY A 51 -2.21 -5.60 2.05
N SER A 52 -3.16 -5.86 2.93
CA SER A 52 -4.54 -5.36 2.82
C SER A 52 -4.84 -4.27 3.84
N SER A 53 -5.81 -3.39 3.55
CA SER A 53 -6.24 -2.32 4.47
C SER A 53 -5.08 -1.42 4.90
N MET A 54 -4.81 -1.29 6.20
CA MET A 54 -3.64 -0.59 6.72
C MET A 54 -2.32 -1.24 6.27
N GLY A 55 -2.31 -2.56 6.08
CA GLY A 55 -1.21 -3.30 5.46
C GLY A 55 -0.92 -2.83 4.04
N GLY A 56 -1.96 -2.57 3.24
CA GLY A 56 -1.80 -2.04 1.88
C GLY A 56 -1.20 -0.63 1.86
N LEU A 57 -1.64 0.21 2.80
CA LEU A 57 -1.08 1.54 3.00
C LEU A 57 0.42 1.49 3.32
N ILE A 58 0.82 0.69 4.31
CA ILE A 58 2.24 0.59 4.70
C ILE A 58 3.08 -0.13 3.63
N SER A 59 2.53 -1.11 2.91
CA SER A 59 3.23 -1.76 1.80
C SER A 59 3.56 -0.78 0.66
N LEU A 60 2.62 0.11 0.30
CA LEU A 60 2.89 1.15 -0.69
C LEU A 60 3.99 2.12 -0.20
N TYR A 61 3.90 2.55 1.06
CA TYR A 61 4.93 3.38 1.68
C TYR A 61 6.32 2.72 1.61
N ILE A 62 6.43 1.45 2.02
CA ILE A 62 7.69 0.70 2.00
C ILE A 62 8.24 0.61 0.59
N ALA A 63 7.42 0.26 -0.41
CA ALA A 63 7.87 0.12 -1.79
C ALA A 63 8.40 1.44 -2.38
N LEU A 64 7.77 2.57 -2.05
CA LEU A 64 8.22 3.90 -2.48
C LEU A 64 9.50 4.34 -1.78
N ARG A 65 9.66 4.03 -0.49
CA ARG A 65 10.81 4.49 0.32
C ARG A 65 12.04 3.61 0.14
N TYR A 66 11.85 2.30 0.01
CA TYR A 66 12.90 1.30 -0.08
C TYR A 66 12.99 0.71 -1.47
N GLN A 67 13.08 1.59 -2.47
CA GLN A 67 13.08 1.22 -3.88
C GLN A 67 14.23 0.28 -4.21
N SER A 68 15.39 0.39 -3.57
CA SER A 68 16.51 -0.54 -3.80
C SER A 68 16.21 -1.99 -3.41
N VAL A 69 15.22 -2.22 -2.55
CA VAL A 69 14.84 -3.55 -2.04
C VAL A 69 13.59 -4.08 -2.72
N PHE A 70 12.56 -3.25 -2.88
CA PHE A 70 11.29 -3.65 -3.48
C PHE A 70 11.07 -2.98 -4.84
N GLY A 71 10.87 -3.80 -5.87
CA GLY A 71 10.48 -3.38 -7.22
C GLY A 71 8.98 -3.46 -7.46
N CYS A 72 8.26 -4.14 -6.58
CA CYS A 72 6.86 -4.46 -6.75
C CYS A 72 6.08 -4.24 -5.44
N ALA A 73 4.81 -3.84 -5.56
CA ALA A 73 3.90 -3.67 -4.43
C ALA A 73 2.51 -4.24 -4.73
N GLY A 74 1.94 -4.93 -3.74
CA GLY A 74 0.55 -5.41 -3.74
C GLY A 74 -0.29 -4.67 -2.71
N VAL A 75 -1.26 -3.90 -3.16
CA VAL A 75 -2.00 -2.94 -2.32
C VAL A 75 -3.49 -3.30 -2.37
N PHE A 76 -3.94 -4.09 -1.39
CA PHE A 76 -5.30 -4.62 -1.37
C PHE A 76 -6.22 -3.76 -0.50
N SER A 77 -7.36 -3.32 -1.02
CA SER A 77 -8.35 -2.49 -0.32
C SER A 77 -7.75 -1.45 0.66
N PRO A 78 -6.83 -0.56 0.20
CA PRO A 78 -5.98 0.23 1.11
C PRO A 78 -6.76 1.25 1.93
N ALA A 79 -6.48 1.32 3.23
CA ALA A 79 -7.09 2.27 4.16
C ALA A 79 -6.47 3.67 4.07
N PHE A 80 -6.41 4.24 2.87
CA PHE A 80 -5.75 5.54 2.64
C PHE A 80 -6.35 6.71 3.42
N TRP A 81 -7.65 6.64 3.71
CA TRP A 81 -8.34 7.64 4.53
C TRP A 81 -7.73 7.80 5.93
N PHE A 82 -7.00 6.80 6.43
CA PHE A 82 -6.36 6.85 7.74
C PHE A 82 -5.17 7.83 7.79
N ALA A 83 -4.45 8.00 6.68
CA ALA A 83 -3.24 8.81 6.60
C ALA A 83 -3.13 9.51 5.23
N GLU A 84 -4.24 10.09 4.77
CA GLU A 84 -4.36 10.60 3.40
C GLU A 84 -3.34 11.70 3.08
N ALA A 85 -3.26 12.72 3.93
CA ALA A 85 -2.32 13.83 3.74
C ALA A 85 -0.87 13.31 3.75
N ASP A 86 -0.51 12.50 4.74
CA ASP A 86 0.84 11.98 4.88
C ASP A 86 1.25 11.07 3.72
N MET A 87 0.35 10.21 3.22
CA MET A 87 0.63 9.37 2.05
C MET A 87 0.78 10.22 0.78
N SER A 88 -0.05 11.24 0.60
CA SER A 88 0.08 12.17 -0.52
C SER A 88 1.42 12.91 -0.48
N ASP A 89 1.79 13.45 0.68
CA ASP A 89 3.07 14.13 0.89
C ASP A 89 4.25 13.18 0.67
N CYS A 90 4.13 11.92 1.12
CA CYS A 90 5.13 10.90 0.87
C CYS A 90 5.33 10.66 -0.63
N ILE A 91 4.26 10.49 -1.41
CA ILE A 91 4.35 10.29 -2.87
C ILE A 91 4.99 11.51 -3.52
N GLN A 92 4.57 12.73 -3.13
CA GLN A 92 5.10 13.97 -3.71
C GLN A 92 6.58 14.17 -3.38
N ALA A 93 6.99 13.97 -2.13
CA ALA A 93 8.36 14.21 -1.67
C ALA A 93 9.36 13.12 -2.11
N THR A 94 8.90 11.89 -2.36
CA THR A 94 9.80 10.77 -2.68
C THR A 94 10.31 10.85 -4.13
N PRO A 95 11.64 10.90 -4.36
CA PRO A 95 12.20 10.79 -5.70
C PRO A 95 12.06 9.36 -6.23
N ILE A 96 11.64 9.19 -7.48
CA ILE A 96 11.53 7.85 -8.10
C ILE A 96 12.81 7.54 -8.87
N THR A 97 13.64 6.71 -8.24
CA THR A 97 15.01 6.39 -8.67
C THR A 97 15.09 5.13 -9.54
N ALA A 98 14.09 4.25 -9.48
CA ALA A 98 14.02 3.02 -10.26
C ALA A 98 12.56 2.69 -10.64
N PRO A 99 12.32 1.82 -11.66
CA PRO A 99 10.96 1.39 -12.02
C PRO A 99 10.23 0.71 -10.86
N ILE A 100 8.94 0.96 -10.65
CA ILE A 100 8.15 0.31 -9.60
C ILE A 100 6.84 -0.18 -10.21
N ASN A 101 6.49 -1.44 -9.97
CA ASN A 101 5.21 -2.00 -10.40
C ASN A 101 4.26 -2.09 -9.20
N VAL A 102 3.10 -1.45 -9.28
CA VAL A 102 2.10 -1.42 -8.22
C VAL A 102 0.83 -2.10 -8.74
N TYR A 103 0.42 -3.15 -8.05
CA TYR A 103 -0.93 -3.68 -8.13
C TYR A 103 -1.75 -3.04 -7.02
N MET A 104 -2.86 -2.41 -7.38
CA MET A 104 -3.87 -1.94 -6.44
C MET A 104 -5.19 -2.65 -6.71
N ASP A 105 -5.94 -2.91 -5.65
CA ASP A 105 -7.34 -3.27 -5.79
C ASP A 105 -8.25 -2.57 -4.78
N ILE A 106 -9.55 -2.57 -5.09
CA ILE A 106 -10.60 -2.09 -4.20
C ILE A 106 -11.95 -2.73 -4.55
N GLY A 107 -12.79 -3.01 -3.56
CA GLY A 107 -14.19 -3.37 -3.76
C GLY A 107 -15.10 -2.13 -3.87
N THR A 108 -16.30 -2.29 -4.43
CA THR A 108 -17.29 -1.19 -4.45
C THR A 108 -18.15 -1.11 -3.18
N ASN A 109 -18.15 -2.15 -2.33
CA ASN A 109 -18.93 -2.24 -1.09
C ASN A 109 -18.04 -2.31 0.17
N GLU A 110 -16.95 -1.55 0.17
CA GLU A 110 -15.97 -1.50 1.25
C GLU A 110 -16.50 -0.77 2.49
N THR A 111 -16.30 -1.31 3.68
CA THR A 111 -16.59 -0.57 4.91
C THR A 111 -15.78 -1.09 6.08
N SER A 112 -15.35 -0.18 6.93
CA SER A 112 -14.78 -0.51 8.25
C SER A 112 -15.70 -0.06 9.39
N ASP A 113 -16.82 0.57 9.06
CA ASP A 113 -17.85 0.99 9.98
C ASP A 113 -19.20 0.99 9.25
N HIS A 114 -20.02 -0.04 9.53
CA HIS A 114 -21.34 -0.20 8.92
C HIS A 114 -22.34 0.88 9.32
N THR A 115 -22.05 1.70 10.35
CA THR A 115 -22.91 2.81 10.74
C THR A 115 -22.73 4.03 9.82
N LEU A 116 -21.60 4.11 9.12
CA LEU A 116 -21.25 5.20 8.21
C LEU A 116 -21.55 4.83 6.76
N ARG A 117 -22.68 5.34 6.23
CA ARG A 117 -23.11 5.07 4.84
C ARG A 117 -22.12 5.53 3.76
N GLY A 118 -21.23 6.47 4.08
CA GLY A 118 -20.25 7.03 3.14
C GLY A 118 -18.96 6.22 2.98
N PHE A 119 -18.76 5.18 3.80
CA PHE A 119 -17.49 4.44 3.85
C PHE A 119 -17.07 3.77 2.53
N PRO A 120 -17.98 3.17 1.73
CA PRO A 120 -17.61 2.61 0.44
C PRO A 120 -17.02 3.64 -0.51
N ASN A 121 -17.64 4.82 -0.57
CA ASN A 121 -17.14 5.93 -1.38
C ASN A 121 -15.79 6.47 -0.86
N LEU A 122 -15.57 6.48 0.45
CA LEU A 122 -14.31 6.90 1.04
C LEU A 122 -13.14 6.00 0.58
N TYR A 123 -13.34 4.67 0.65
CA TYR A 123 -12.38 3.69 0.15
C TYR A 123 -12.16 3.79 -1.36
N LEU A 124 -13.25 3.78 -2.13
CA LEU A 124 -13.19 3.79 -3.60
C LEU A 124 -12.55 5.06 -4.14
N ASN A 125 -12.94 6.23 -3.62
CA ASN A 125 -12.36 7.50 -4.03
C ASN A 125 -10.90 7.62 -3.60
N GLY A 126 -10.55 7.11 -2.41
CA GLY A 126 -9.17 7.03 -1.95
C GLY A 126 -8.31 6.21 -2.90
N ALA A 127 -8.72 4.99 -3.23
CA ALA A 127 -8.00 4.11 -4.15
C ALA A 127 -7.81 4.76 -5.54
N LYS A 128 -8.88 5.34 -6.11
CA LYS A 128 -8.83 6.05 -7.41
C LYS A 128 -7.88 7.25 -7.38
N ARG A 129 -7.94 8.06 -6.33
CA ARG A 129 -7.10 9.26 -6.17
C ARG A 129 -5.62 8.88 -6.06
N PHE A 130 -5.27 7.91 -5.22
CA PHE A 130 -3.87 7.50 -5.07
C PHE A 130 -3.33 6.75 -6.29
N HIS A 131 -4.18 5.96 -6.97
CA HIS A 131 -3.83 5.41 -8.28
C HIS A 131 -3.47 6.52 -9.28
N HIS A 132 -4.33 7.55 -9.41
CA HIS A 132 -4.06 8.68 -10.29
C HIS A 132 -2.79 9.45 -9.89
N GLN A 133 -2.61 9.73 -8.60
CA GLN A 133 -1.42 10.41 -8.09
C GLN A 133 -0.13 9.65 -8.41
N LEU A 134 -0.13 8.32 -8.30
CA LEU A 134 1.01 7.48 -8.65
C LEU A 134 1.31 7.50 -10.16
N GLN A 135 0.29 7.50 -11.00
CA GLN A 135 0.45 7.58 -12.46
C GLN A 135 1.02 8.92 -12.93
N GLU A 136 0.60 10.02 -12.31
CA GLU A 136 1.11 11.36 -12.62
C GLU A 136 2.50 11.63 -12.03
N LYS A 137 2.88 10.93 -10.96
CA LYS A 137 4.12 11.19 -10.21
C LYS A 137 5.39 10.99 -11.06
N ASP A 138 5.53 9.85 -11.71
CA ASP A 138 6.70 9.53 -12.55
C ASP A 138 6.38 8.34 -13.46
N LYS A 139 6.82 8.39 -14.73
CA LYS A 139 6.63 7.32 -15.73
C LYS A 139 7.29 6.00 -15.34
N LYS A 140 8.23 6.01 -14.39
CA LYS A 140 8.84 4.81 -13.81
C LYS A 140 7.86 4.02 -12.93
N ILE A 141 6.74 4.61 -12.50
CA ILE A 141 5.70 3.91 -11.76
C ILE A 141 4.69 3.33 -12.74
N SER A 142 4.59 2.01 -12.80
CA SER A 142 3.49 1.31 -13.44
C SER A 142 2.48 0.92 -12.37
N CYS A 143 1.37 1.65 -12.28
CA CYS A 143 0.29 1.36 -11.33
C CYS A 143 -0.94 0.91 -12.09
N LYS A 144 -1.50 -0.26 -11.74
CA LYS A 144 -2.82 -0.70 -12.20
C LYS A 144 -3.77 -0.82 -11.02
N LEU A 145 -5.03 -0.47 -11.24
CA LEU A 145 -6.11 -0.58 -10.28
C LEU A 145 -7.17 -1.56 -10.78
N LEU A 146 -7.43 -2.60 -10.00
CA LEU A 146 -8.57 -3.50 -10.18
C LEU A 146 -9.71 -3.04 -9.26
N ILE A 147 -10.88 -2.76 -9.84
CA ILE A 147 -12.09 -2.46 -9.08
C ILE A 147 -13.01 -3.66 -9.21
N GLU A 148 -13.43 -4.22 -8.08
CA GLU A 148 -14.33 -5.36 -8.05
C GLU A 148 -15.71 -4.96 -7.55
N GLU A 149 -16.72 -5.23 -8.36
CA GLU A 149 -18.11 -4.93 -8.03
C GLU A 149 -18.61 -5.79 -6.86
N ASP A 150 -19.39 -5.18 -5.97
CA ASP A 150 -20.02 -5.77 -4.78
C ASP A 150 -19.05 -6.36 -3.74
N ALA A 151 -17.75 -6.33 -3.99
CA ALA A 151 -16.75 -6.83 -3.06
C ALA A 151 -16.67 -5.96 -1.79
N VAL A 152 -16.49 -6.64 -0.66
CA VAL A 152 -16.47 -6.06 0.69
C VAL A 152 -15.07 -6.12 1.30
N HIS A 153 -14.88 -5.41 2.41
CA HIS A 153 -13.62 -5.32 3.14
C HIS A 153 -13.32 -6.62 3.90
N SER A 154 -12.89 -7.67 3.19
CA SER A 154 -12.72 -9.02 3.76
C SER A 154 -11.54 -9.79 3.17
N GLU A 155 -11.01 -10.71 3.97
CA GLU A 155 -9.98 -11.68 3.59
C GLU A 155 -10.40 -12.52 2.39
N SER A 156 -11.66 -12.92 2.31
CA SER A 156 -12.19 -13.68 1.17
C SER A 156 -12.11 -12.89 -0.14
N SER A 157 -12.40 -11.59 -0.09
CA SER A 157 -12.31 -10.72 -1.26
C SER A 157 -10.86 -10.49 -1.68
N TRP A 158 -9.92 -10.35 -0.73
CA TRP A 158 -8.49 -10.23 -1.04
C TRP A 158 -7.92 -11.54 -1.60
N ALA A 159 -8.25 -12.68 -1.00
CA ALA A 159 -7.77 -13.99 -1.44
C ALA A 159 -8.18 -14.30 -2.89
N ARG A 160 -9.39 -13.92 -3.29
CA ARG A 160 -9.87 -14.11 -4.66
C ARG A 160 -9.20 -13.18 -5.68
N ARG A 161 -8.74 -11.99 -5.25
CA ARG A 161 -8.00 -11.03 -6.10
C ARG A 161 -6.49 -11.27 -6.13
N PHE A 162 -5.94 -11.96 -5.12
CA PHE A 162 -4.51 -12.24 -5.00
C PHE A 162 -3.88 -12.89 -6.25
N PRO A 163 -4.50 -13.87 -6.94
CA PRO A 163 -3.93 -14.42 -8.17
C PRO A 163 -3.70 -13.38 -9.26
N ALA A 164 -4.60 -12.40 -9.42
CA ALA A 164 -4.47 -11.33 -10.41
C ALA A 164 -3.26 -10.43 -10.12
N MET A 165 -2.93 -10.21 -8.84
CA MET A 165 -1.68 -9.53 -8.45
C MET A 165 -0.46 -10.31 -8.94
N ILE A 166 -0.41 -11.63 -8.68
CA ILE A 166 0.73 -12.46 -9.06
C ILE A 166 0.92 -12.45 -10.59
N GLU A 167 -0.17 -12.66 -11.33
CA GLU A 167 -0.15 -12.59 -12.80
C GLU A 167 0.37 -11.24 -13.28
N GLN A 168 -0.17 -10.14 -12.75
CA GLN A 168 0.23 -8.81 -13.17
C GLN A 168 1.69 -8.47 -12.87
N LEU A 169 2.21 -8.90 -11.71
CA LEU A 169 3.55 -8.52 -11.27
C LEU A 169 4.64 -9.41 -11.87
N TYR A 170 4.34 -10.68 -12.14
CA TYR A 170 5.36 -11.69 -12.49
C TYR A 170 5.13 -12.43 -13.81
N CYS A 171 3.90 -12.49 -14.32
CA CYS A 171 3.62 -13.10 -15.62
C CYS A 171 3.60 -12.00 -16.68
N ARG A 172 4.75 -11.72 -17.28
CA ARG A 172 4.91 -10.80 -18.41
C ARG A 172 5.10 -11.54 -19.71
#